data_AF-A0A9D1BXF2-F1
#
_entry.id   AF-A0A9D1BXF2-F1
#
_cell.length_a   1.000
_cell.length_b   1.000
_cell.length_c   1.000
_cell.angle_alpha   90.00
_cell.angle_beta   90.00
_cell.angle_gamma   90.00
#
_symmetry.space_group_name_H-M   'P 1'
#
loop_
_entity.id
_entity.type
_entity.pdbx_description
1 polymer ?
#
loop_
_entity_poly.entity_id
_entity_poly.type
_entity_poly.pdbx_seq_one_letter_code
_entity_poly.pdbx_strand_id
1 'polypeptide(L)'
;MEALTIVLDVLSWLGVGLLIFFLWRIARFYERSSNETAYSWLFLPPMLLLPAGAVFYLIEDPSFVQSMGGDVLLFIGGGLLLVASVLLHQVMMGER
;
A
#
# COMPACT_ATOMS: atom_id res chain seq x y z
N MET A 1 4.83 -26.07 -10.39
CA MET A 1 3.71 -25.11 -10.40
C MET A 1 3.83 -24.14 -9.23
N GLU A 2 4.06 -24.62 -8.01
CA GLU A 2 4.19 -23.78 -6.80
C GLU A 2 5.28 -22.70 -6.88
N ALA A 3 6.48 -23.03 -7.38
CA ALA A 3 7.57 -22.04 -7.49
C ALA A 3 7.24 -20.86 -8.42
N LEU A 4 6.49 -21.10 -9.50
CA LEU A 4 6.05 -20.04 -10.40
C LEU A 4 5.03 -19.11 -9.70
N THR A 5 4.09 -19.69 -8.96
CA THR A 5 3.10 -18.94 -8.19
C THR A 5 3.76 -18.03 -7.15
N ILE A 6 4.75 -18.55 -6.40
CA ILE A 6 5.48 -17.77 -5.41
C ILE A 6 6.24 -16.60 -6.08
N VAL A 7 6.92 -16.85 -7.21
CA VAL A 7 7.64 -15.79 -7.94
C VAL A 7 6.69 -14.71 -8.44
N LEU A 8 5.54 -15.10 -9.01
CA LEU A 8 4.54 -14.16 -9.48
C LEU A 8 3.91 -13.35 -8.35
N ASP A 9 3.68 -13.97 -7.20
CA ASP A 9 3.13 -13.29 -6.02
C ASP A 9 4.12 -12.25 -5.48
N VAL A 10 5.39 -12.63 -5.30
CA VAL A 10 6.45 -11.71 -4.87
C VAL A 10 6.61 -10.54 -5.85
N LEU A 11 6.60 -10.80 -7.16
CA LEU A 11 6.67 -9.75 -8.18
C LEU A 11 5.45 -8.81 -8.14
N SER A 12 4.25 -9.36 -7.93
CA SER A 12 3.02 -8.58 -7.80
C SER A 12 3.08 -7.64 -6.61
N TRP A 13 3.48 -8.15 -5.44
CA TRP A 13 3.57 -7.33 -4.22
C TRP A 13 4.71 -6.32 -4.25
N LEU A 14 5.84 -6.64 -4.91
CA LEU A 14 6.88 -5.65 -5.21
C LEU A 14 6.35 -4.53 -6.10
N GLY A 15 5.55 -4.85 -7.12
CA GLY A 15 4.88 -3.87 -7.97
C GLY A 15 3.95 -2.96 -7.18
N VAL A 16 3.12 -3.53 -6.30
CA VAL A 16 2.24 -2.76 -5.40
C VAL A 16 3.07 -1.83 -4.49
N GLY A 17 4.13 -2.34 -3.86
CA GLY A 17 5.01 -1.53 -3.01
C GLY A 17 5.67 -0.37 -3.78
N LEU A 18 6.08 -0.62 -5.04
CA LEU A 18 6.65 0.39 -5.91
C LEU A 18 5.63 1.49 -6.28
N LEU A 19 4.38 1.11 -6.56
CA LEU A 19 3.31 2.08 -6.83
C LEU A 19 3.03 2.97 -5.62
N ILE A 20 2.96 2.38 -4.41
CA ILE A 20 2.76 3.14 -3.17
C ILE A 20 3.95 4.07 -2.91
N PHE A 21 5.17 3.61 -3.18
CA PHE A 21 6.37 4.46 -3.09
C PHE A 21 6.29 5.69 -4.01
N PHE A 22 5.80 5.52 -5.25
CA PHE A 22 5.57 6.65 -6.13
C PHE A 22 4.50 7.61 -5.60
N LEU A 23 3.38 7.10 -5.09
CA LEU A 23 2.34 7.93 -4.46
C LEU A 23 2.88 8.73 -3.28
N TRP A 24 3.63 8.06 -2.39
CA TRP A 24 4.33 8.71 -1.28
C TRP A 24 5.25 9.84 -1.77
N ARG A 25 6.04 9.59 -2.82
CA ARG A 25 6.95 10.58 -3.39
C ARG A 25 6.21 11.76 -4.01
N ILE A 26 5.06 11.53 -4.64
CA ILE A 26 4.20 12.59 -5.19
C ILE A 26 3.61 13.43 -4.05
N ALA A 27 3.04 12.79 -3.02
CA ALA A 27 2.52 13.48 -1.84
C ALA A 27 3.60 14.32 -1.14
N ARG A 28 4.80 13.77 -1.00
CA ARG A 28 5.95 14.45 -0.40
C ARG A 28 6.44 15.65 -1.23
N PHE A 29 6.37 15.53 -2.55
CA PHE A 29 6.68 16.62 -3.47
C PHE A 29 5.66 17.76 -3.33
N TYR A 30 4.36 17.44 -3.29
CA TYR A 30 3.30 18.41 -3.07
C TYR A 30 3.43 19.12 -1.71
N GLU A 31 3.72 18.38 -0.64
CA GLU A 31 3.97 19.00 0.69
C GLU A 31 5.09 20.03 0.65
N ARG A 32 6.19 19.72 -0.03
CA ARG A 32 7.34 20.63 -0.11
C ARG A 32 7.13 21.79 -1.07
N SER A 33 6.38 21.58 -2.16
CA SER A 33 6.22 22.59 -3.21
C SER A 33 5.07 23.55 -2.94
N SER A 34 3.95 23.05 -2.41
CA SER A 34 2.72 23.84 -2.24
C SER A 34 2.51 24.34 -0.80
N ASN A 35 3.40 23.96 0.13
CA ASN A 35 3.29 24.26 1.57
C ASN A 35 1.92 23.83 2.19
N GLU A 36 1.23 22.90 1.53
CA GLU A 36 -0.02 22.29 1.96
C GLU A 36 0.23 20.88 2.49
N THR A 37 -0.50 20.50 3.52
CA THR A 37 -0.37 19.19 4.16
C THR A 37 -1.03 18.11 3.30
N ALA A 38 -0.26 17.45 2.42
CA ALA A 38 -0.72 16.29 1.65
C ALA A 38 -0.60 14.96 2.42
N TYR A 39 -0.33 15.01 3.73
CA TYR A 39 -0.21 13.88 4.65
C TYR A 39 0.63 12.73 4.08
N SER A 40 1.80 13.04 3.52
CA SER A 40 2.65 12.05 2.83
C SER A 40 2.99 10.86 3.72
N TRP A 41 3.12 11.07 5.03
CA TRP A 41 3.36 10.01 6.02
C TRP A 41 2.28 8.91 6.00
N LEU A 42 1.03 9.20 5.62
CA LEU A 42 -0.07 8.22 5.58
C LEU A 42 0.15 7.10 4.56
N PHE A 43 1.04 7.28 3.58
CA PHE A 43 1.40 6.24 2.61
C PHE A 43 2.44 5.23 3.14
N LEU A 44 3.14 5.54 4.24
CA LEU A 44 4.14 4.64 4.82
C LEU A 44 3.52 3.39 5.47
N PRO A 45 2.45 3.49 6.28
CA PRO A 45 1.81 2.29 6.82
C PRO A 45 1.29 1.34 5.74
N PRO A 46 0.55 1.78 4.70
CA PRO A 46 0.16 0.91 3.58
C PRO A 46 1.34 0.25 2.86
N MET A 47 2.45 0.99 2.69
CA MET A 47 3.66 0.49 2.05
C MET A 47 4.27 -0.71 2.78
N LEU A 48 4.06 -0.81 4.10
CA LEU A 48 4.54 -1.93 4.92
C LEU A 48 3.46 -2.99 5.16
N LEU A 49 2.23 -2.56 5.46
CA LEU A 49 1.12 -3.46 5.80
C LEU A 49 0.72 -4.37 4.65
N LEU A 50 0.67 -3.85 3.42
CA LEU A 50 0.25 -4.62 2.25
C LEU A 50 1.25 -5.73 1.90
N PRO A 51 2.56 -5.46 1.74
CA PRO A 51 3.55 -6.52 1.57
C PRO A 51 3.65 -7.45 2.78
N ALA A 52 3.49 -6.94 4.01
CA ALA A 52 3.54 -7.78 5.20
C ALA A 52 2.35 -8.77 5.26
N GLY A 53 1.14 -8.33 4.89
CA GLY A 53 -0.03 -9.21 4.79
C GLY A 53 0.15 -10.29 3.73
N ALA A 54 0.75 -9.93 2.59
CA ALA A 54 1.11 -10.87 1.54
C ALA A 54 2.16 -11.91 1.97
N VAL A 55 3.21 -11.47 2.66
CA VAL A 55 4.23 -12.38 3.21
C VAL A 55 3.60 -13.30 4.26
N PHE A 56 2.65 -12.82 5.05
CA PHE A 56 1.88 -13.65 5.99
C PHE A 56 1.17 -14.80 5.28
N TYR A 57 0.54 -14.52 4.14
CA TYR A 57 -0.09 -15.54 3.30
C TYR A 57 0.91 -16.54 2.73
N LEU A 58 2.11 -16.11 2.34
CA LEU A 58 3.16 -17.01 1.88
C LEU A 58 3.72 -17.93 2.98
N ILE A 59 3.66 -17.51 4.25
CA ILE A 59 4.20 -18.27 5.40
C ILE A 59 3.17 -19.23 5.98
N GLU A 60 1.91 -18.80 6.16
CA GLU A 60 0.88 -19.63 6.80
C GLU A 60 0.32 -20.68 5.84
N ASP A 61 -0.20 -20.26 4.69
CA ASP A 61 -0.71 -21.17 3.66
C ASP A 61 -0.89 -20.42 2.32
N PRO A 62 -0.21 -20.82 1.24
CA PRO A 62 -0.28 -20.16 -0.06
C PRO A 62 -1.65 -20.27 -0.73
N SER A 63 -2.62 -20.97 -0.13
CA SER A 63 -4.00 -21.02 -0.61
C SER A 63 -4.75 -19.68 -0.54
N PHE A 64 -4.21 -18.64 0.12
CA PHE A 64 -4.87 -17.33 0.24
C PHE A 64 -6.26 -17.42 0.90
N VAL A 65 -6.53 -18.47 1.67
CA VAL A 65 -7.79 -18.69 2.39
C VAL A 65 -7.49 -18.98 3.87
N GLN A 66 -8.25 -18.38 4.78
CA GLN A 66 -8.26 -18.63 6.23
C GLN A 66 -7.14 -17.98 7.08
N SER A 67 -6.26 -17.14 6.53
CA SER A 67 -5.34 -16.33 7.36
C SER A 67 -6.01 -15.05 7.83
N MET A 68 -6.61 -15.11 9.03
CA MET A 68 -7.20 -13.94 9.67
C MET A 68 -6.17 -12.81 9.87
N GLY A 69 -4.89 -13.16 10.07
CA GLY A 69 -3.80 -12.18 10.18
C GLY A 69 -3.54 -11.44 8.87
N GLY A 70 -3.33 -12.18 7.77
CA GLY A 70 -3.12 -11.60 6.44
C GLY A 70 -4.28 -10.72 6.00
N ASP A 71 -5.52 -11.18 6.21
CA ASP A 71 -6.72 -10.42 5.88
C ASP A 71 -6.82 -9.08 6.61
N VAL A 72 -6.56 -9.07 7.91
CA VAL A 72 -6.61 -7.84 8.72
C VAL A 72 -5.52 -6.86 8.27
N LEU A 73 -4.31 -7.34 7.99
CA LEU A 73 -3.21 -6.49 7.48
C LEU A 73 -3.56 -5.89 6.12
N LEU A 74 -4.10 -6.69 5.21
CA LEU A 74 -4.52 -6.23 3.89
C LEU A 74 -5.68 -5.24 3.97
N PHE A 75 -6.68 -5.50 4.82
CA PHE A 75 -7.83 -4.63 5.01
C PHE A 75 -7.44 -3.27 5.58
N ILE A 76 -6.64 -3.26 6.66
CA ILE A 76 -6.16 -2.01 7.29
C ILE A 76 -5.22 -1.26 6.33
N GLY A 77 -4.30 -1.97 5.68
CA GLY A 77 -3.38 -1.39 4.71
C GLY A 77 -4.10 -0.76 3.52
N GLY A 78 -5.08 -1.47 2.95
CA GLY A 78 -5.92 -0.98 1.85
C GLY A 78 -6.81 0.20 2.25
N GLY A 79 -7.41 0.14 3.44
CA GLY A 79 -8.21 1.25 3.99
C GLY A 79 -7.38 2.52 4.18
N LEU A 80 -6.18 2.40 4.75
CA LEU A 80 -5.25 3.52 4.90
C LEU A 80 -4.79 4.06 3.55
N LEU A 81 -4.50 3.19 2.57
CA LEU A 81 -4.13 3.62 1.23
C LEU A 81 -5.24 4.40 0.54
N LEU A 82 -6.50 3.96 0.70
CA LEU A 82 -7.66 4.65 0.15
C LEU A 82 -7.82 6.04 0.75
N VAL A 83 -7.78 6.16 2.08
CA VAL A 83 -7.86 7.45 2.77
C VAL A 83 -6.72 8.37 2.34
N ALA A 84 -5.48 7.86 2.31
CA ALA A 84 -4.31 8.64 1.88
C ALA A 84 -4.47 9.14 0.44
N SER A 85 -4.99 8.31 -0.45
CA SER A 85 -5.19 8.65 -1.87
C SER A 85 -6.29 9.69 -2.06
N VAL A 86 -7.38 9.61 -1.29
CA VAL A 86 -8.46 10.62 -1.31
C VAL A 86 -7.95 11.98 -0.82
N LEU A 87 -7.20 12.00 0.28
CA LEU A 87 -6.60 13.24 0.80
C LEU A 87 -5.62 13.86 -0.21
N LEU A 88 -4.78 13.03 -0.83
CA LEU A 88 -3.87 13.48 -1.87
C LEU A 88 -4.62 14.06 -3.07
N HIS A 89 -5.71 13.41 -3.50
CA HIS A 89 -6.54 13.88 -4.60
C HIS A 89 -7.20 15.24 -4.29
N GLN A 90 -7.75 15.41 -3.09
CA GLN A 90 -8.35 16.69 -2.67
C GLN A 90 -7.32 17.83 -2.71
N VAL A 91 -6.11 17.58 -2.19
CA VAL A 91 -5.02 18.56 -2.23
C VAL A 91 -4.61 18.88 -3.68
N MET A 92 -4.57 17.89 -4.57
CA MET A 92 -4.24 18.10 -5.98
C MET A 92 -5.31 18.89 -6.74
N MET A 93 -6.59 18.68 -6.41
CA MET A 93 -7.71 19.35 -7.06
C MET A 93 -8.02 20.73 -6.46
N GLY A 94 -7.35 21.10 -5.36
CA GLY A 94 -7.63 22.34 -4.65
C GLY A 94 -9.03 22.37 -4.01
N GLU A 95 -9.65 21.20 -3.86
CA GLU A 95 -10.94 21.05 -3.18
C GLU A 95 -10.68 21.16 -1.67
N ARG A 96 -11.02 22.32 -1.11
CA ARG A 96 -11.01 22.61 0.33
C ARG A 96 -12.43 22.69 0.85
#